data_AF-A0A1V5T574-F1
#
_entry.id   AF-A0A1V5T574-F1
#
_cell.length_a   1.000
_cell.length_b   1.000
_cell.length_c   1.000
_cell.angle_alpha   90.00
_cell.angle_beta   90.00
_cell.angle_gamma   90.00
#
_symmetry.space_group_name_H-M   'P 1'
#
loop_
_entity.id
_entity.type
_entity.pdbx_description
1 polymer ?
#
loop_
_entity_poly.entity_id
_entity_poly.type
_entity_poly.pdbx_seq_one_letter_code
_entity_poly.pdbx_strand_id
1 'polypeptide(L)'
;MGQCYRFICTKCKCEIEAPSGSDSGFEYATKPMRCTSCGNLFDQLIATNDGKGYKPVEHPDPCPRCGSDALEKWEHKTRICPRCGGMMKRGELLYLWD
;
A
#
# COMPACT_ATOMS: atom_id res chain seq x y z
N MET A 1 -2.42 -10.40 -10.30
CA MET A 1 -0.96 -10.35 -10.15
C MET A 1 -0.54 -9.38 -9.07
N GLY A 2 0.30 -9.84 -8.15
CA GLY A 2 0.82 -9.05 -7.04
C GLY A 2 2.32 -9.26 -6.85
N GLN A 3 3.00 -8.23 -6.36
CA GLN A 3 4.43 -8.26 -6.02
C GLN A 3 4.65 -7.63 -4.65
N CYS A 4 5.15 -8.42 -3.70
CA CYS A 4 5.53 -7.95 -2.38
C CYS A 4 7.04 -7.83 -2.28
N TYR A 5 7.51 -6.70 -1.77
CA TYR A 5 8.93 -6.42 -1.56
C TYR A 5 9.21 -6.14 -0.09
N ARG A 6 10.44 -6.43 0.31
CA ARG A 6 10.99 -5.93 1.56
C ARG A 6 11.47 -4.50 1.38
N PHE A 7 11.08 -3.61 2.26
CA PHE A 7 11.49 -2.22 2.26
C PHE A 7 12.24 -1.88 3.54
N ILE A 8 13.37 -1.18 3.40
CA ILE A 8 14.23 -0.83 4.53
C ILE A 8 14.32 0.69 4.65
N CYS A 9 14.01 1.22 5.83
CA CYS A 9 14.12 2.64 6.13
C CYS A 9 15.58 3.09 6.15
N THR A 10 15.92 4.18 5.46
CA THR A 10 17.29 4.71 5.47
C THR A 10 17.71 5.30 6.81
N LYS A 11 16.75 5.88 7.57
CA LYS A 11 16.94 6.48 8.90
C LYS A 11 16.93 5.45 10.03
N CYS A 12 15.78 4.83 10.30
CA CYS A 12 15.60 4.01 11.50
C CYS A 12 15.86 2.51 11.29
N LYS A 13 16.24 2.12 10.06
CA LYS A 13 16.52 0.72 9.66
C LYS A 13 15.36 -0.26 9.88
N CYS A 14 14.16 0.21 10.17
CA CYS A 14 13.00 -0.67 10.24
C CYS A 14 12.71 -1.26 8.86
N GLU A 15 12.16 -2.45 8.89
CA GLU A 15 11.87 -3.24 7.72
C GLU A 15 10.37 -3.48 7.67
N ILE A 16 9.78 -3.32 6.49
CA ILE A 16 8.37 -3.61 6.26
C ILE A 16 8.24 -4.40 4.97
N GLU A 17 7.27 -5.29 4.95
CA GLU A 17 6.84 -5.99 3.74
C GLU A 17 5.62 -5.25 3.21
N ALA A 18 5.67 -4.86 1.94
CA ALA A 18 4.56 -4.15 1.32
C ALA A 18 4.54 -4.40 -0.19
N PRO A 19 3.38 -4.27 -0.83
CA PRO A 19 3.30 -4.25 -2.28
C PRO A 19 4.06 -3.05 -2.84
N SER A 20 4.62 -3.20 -4.05
CA SER A 20 5.25 -2.07 -4.74
C SER A 20 4.26 -1.24 -5.57
N GLY A 21 3.03 -1.71 -5.72
CA GLY A 21 2.00 -1.14 -6.57
C GLY A 21 0.65 -1.75 -6.20
N SER A 22 -0.27 -1.83 -7.17
CA SER A 22 -1.54 -2.52 -6.94
C SER A 22 -1.31 -4.03 -6.86
N ASP A 23 -2.03 -4.69 -5.97
CA ASP A 23 -2.14 -6.14 -5.86
C ASP A 23 -3.56 -6.55 -6.27
N SER A 24 -3.68 -7.26 -7.38
CA SER A 24 -4.97 -7.64 -7.96
C SER A 24 -5.17 -9.15 -7.85
N GLY A 25 -6.20 -9.56 -7.12
CA GLY A 25 -6.62 -10.96 -6.99
C GLY A 25 -7.72 -11.36 -7.98
N PHE A 26 -8.53 -12.34 -7.63
CA PHE A 26 -9.68 -12.74 -8.45
C PHE A 26 -10.90 -11.85 -8.20
N GLU A 27 -11.18 -11.54 -6.94
CA GLU A 27 -12.39 -10.82 -6.52
C GLU A 27 -12.16 -9.31 -6.28
N TYR A 28 -10.93 -8.91 -5.97
CA TYR A 28 -10.63 -7.52 -5.64
C TYR A 28 -9.18 -7.15 -5.90
N ALA A 29 -8.94 -5.84 -6.03
CA ALA A 29 -7.62 -5.26 -6.14
C ALA A 29 -7.41 -4.27 -5.01
N THR A 30 -6.24 -4.34 -4.39
CA THR A 30 -5.81 -3.46 -3.32
C THR A 30 -4.58 -2.67 -3.73
N LYS A 31 -4.26 -1.63 -2.98
CA LYS A 31 -3.04 -0.86 -3.12
C LYS A 31 -2.58 -0.32 -1.77
N PRO A 32 -1.28 -0.31 -1.45
CA PRO A 32 -0.80 0.28 -0.22
C PRO A 32 -1.00 1.80 -0.24
N MET A 33 -1.67 2.29 0.80
CA MET A 33 -1.96 3.69 1.05
C MET A 33 -1.38 4.10 2.41
N ARG A 34 -0.87 5.32 2.47
CA ARG A 34 -0.37 5.95 3.69
C ARG A 34 -1.31 7.07 4.10
N CYS A 35 -1.77 7.03 5.34
CA CYS A 35 -2.46 8.16 5.94
C CYS A 35 -1.43 9.27 6.24
N THR A 36 -1.65 10.46 5.70
CA THR A 36 -0.76 11.61 5.92
C THR A 36 -0.94 12.23 7.31
N SER A 37 -2.13 12.07 7.92
CA SER A 37 -2.43 12.57 9.27
C SER A 37 -1.76 11.78 10.38
N CYS A 38 -1.76 10.44 10.32
CA CYS A 38 -1.19 9.60 11.39
C CYS A 38 0.00 8.74 10.96
N GLY A 39 0.35 8.72 9.68
CA GLY A 39 1.47 7.95 9.13
C GLY A 39 1.19 6.44 8.97
N ASN A 40 -0.03 5.97 9.25
CA ASN A 40 -0.39 4.56 9.11
C ASN A 40 -0.28 4.10 7.65
N LEU A 41 0.33 2.95 7.42
CA LEU A 41 0.44 2.30 6.11
C LEU A 41 -0.47 1.06 6.12
N PHE A 42 -1.32 0.91 5.12
CA PHE A 42 -2.27 -0.19 5.02
C PHE A 42 -2.70 -0.40 3.56
N ASP A 43 -3.20 -1.59 3.22
CA ASP A 43 -3.72 -1.86 1.89
C ASP A 43 -5.19 -1.43 1.79
N GLN A 44 -5.48 -0.54 0.85
CA GLN A 44 -6.81 -0.04 0.56
C GLN A 44 -7.42 -0.81 -0.60
N LEU A 45 -8.70 -1.20 -0.46
CA LEU A 45 -9.49 -1.70 -1.58
C LEU A 45 -9.68 -0.60 -2.63
N ILE A 46 -9.23 -0.85 -3.86
CA ILE A 46 -9.32 0.11 -4.97
C ILE A 46 -10.28 -0.33 -6.07
N ALA A 47 -10.56 -1.62 -6.20
CA ALA A 47 -11.51 -2.15 -7.17
C ALA A 47 -12.03 -3.53 -6.76
N THR A 48 -13.25 -3.84 -7.18
CA THR A 48 -13.87 -5.17 -7.04
C THR A 48 -14.13 -5.77 -8.41
N ASN A 49 -13.98 -7.08 -8.56
CA ASN A 49 -14.24 -7.81 -9.78
C ASN A 49 -15.48 -8.68 -9.61
N ASP A 50 -16.51 -8.43 -10.42
CA ASP A 50 -17.76 -9.20 -10.43
C ASP A 50 -17.73 -10.36 -11.43
N GLY A 51 -16.54 -10.79 -11.85
CA GLY A 51 -16.31 -11.80 -12.88
C GLY A 51 -16.45 -11.28 -14.31
N LYS A 52 -16.95 -10.05 -14.51
CA LYS A 52 -17.01 -9.38 -15.82
C LYS A 52 -15.90 -8.34 -16.00
N GLY A 53 -15.13 -8.07 -14.94
CA GLY A 53 -14.04 -7.12 -14.93
C GLY A 53 -14.00 -6.30 -13.64
N TYR A 54 -12.91 -5.57 -13.47
CA TYR A 54 -12.70 -4.70 -12.33
C TYR A 54 -13.52 -3.41 -12.41
N LYS A 55 -14.21 -3.09 -11.31
CA LYS A 55 -14.91 -1.84 -11.08
C LYS A 55 -14.22 -1.06 -9.97
N PRO A 56 -13.81 0.20 -10.20
CA PRO A 56 -13.19 1.02 -9.18
C PRO A 56 -14.12 1.25 -7.97
N VAL A 57 -13.54 1.30 -6.79
CA VAL A 57 -14.21 1.83 -5.59
C VAL A 57 -14.08 3.35 -5.62
N GLU A 58 -15.19 4.06 -5.82
CA GLU A 58 -15.19 5.53 -5.94
C GLU A 58 -14.90 6.23 -4.60
N HIS A 59 -15.33 5.64 -3.51
CA HIS A 59 -15.17 6.16 -2.15
C HIS A 59 -14.39 5.14 -1.31
N PRO A 60 -13.05 5.24 -1.29
CA PRO A 60 -12.24 4.37 -0.43
C PRO A 60 -12.56 4.64 1.04
N ASP A 61 -12.41 3.61 1.87
CA ASP A 61 -12.60 3.74 3.31
C ASP A 61 -11.60 4.73 3.94
N PRO A 62 -12.00 5.43 5.02
CA PRO A 62 -11.10 6.27 5.79
C PRO A 62 -9.97 5.45 6.44
N CYS A 63 -8.92 6.13 6.89
CA CYS A 63 -7.81 5.47 7.59
C CYS A 63 -8.32 4.61 8.76
N PRO A 64 -8.02 3.29 8.81
CA PRO A 64 -8.54 2.40 9.85
C PRO A 64 -8.00 2.70 11.25
N ARG A 65 -6.94 3.52 11.35
CA ARG A 65 -6.31 3.89 12.62
C ARG A 65 -6.87 5.17 13.23
N CYS A 66 -7.15 6.18 12.42
CA CYS A 66 -7.52 7.52 12.89
C CYS A 66 -8.79 8.09 12.26
N GLY A 67 -9.41 7.39 11.31
CA GLY A 67 -10.64 7.82 10.64
C GLY A 67 -10.48 8.98 9.65
N SER A 68 -9.24 9.35 9.30
CA SER A 68 -9.00 10.45 8.34
C SER A 68 -9.05 9.96 6.89
N ASP A 69 -9.65 10.77 6.01
CA ASP A 69 -9.67 10.58 4.56
C ASP A 69 -8.38 11.07 3.86
N ALA A 70 -7.42 11.63 4.61
CA ALA A 70 -6.17 12.14 4.07
C ALA A 70 -5.20 10.99 3.74
N LEU A 71 -5.48 10.28 2.64
CA LEU A 71 -4.74 9.12 2.17
C LEU A 71 -3.90 9.47 0.94
N GLU A 72 -2.65 9.01 0.94
CA GLU A 72 -1.70 9.14 -0.17
C GLU A 72 -1.28 7.75 -0.64
N LYS A 73 -1.13 7.56 -1.96
CA LYS A 73 -0.61 6.31 -2.53
C LYS A 73 0.79 6.08 -2.01
N TRP A 74 1.08 4.90 -1.47
CA TRP A 74 2.42 4.55 -1.03
C TRP A 74 3.18 3.84 -2.17
N GLU A 75 3.72 4.63 -3.09
CA GLU A 75 4.39 4.15 -4.31
C GLU A 75 5.74 4.82 -4.49
N HIS A 76 6.44 4.57 -5.61
CA HIS A 76 7.85 4.91 -5.83
C HIS A 76 8.33 6.26 -5.25
N LYS A 77 7.56 7.34 -5.37
CA LYS A 77 7.95 8.69 -4.92
C LYS A 77 7.58 9.00 -3.46
N THR A 78 6.63 8.26 -2.88
CA THR A 78 5.97 8.54 -1.60
C THR A 78 6.23 7.42 -0.57
N ARG A 79 7.29 6.63 -0.77
CA ARG A 79 7.69 5.56 0.14
C ARG A 79 8.31 6.10 1.43
N ILE A 80 7.43 6.52 2.32
CA ILE A 80 7.77 7.08 3.61
C ILE A 80 7.58 6.02 4.69
N CYS A 81 8.54 5.94 5.59
CA CYS A 81 8.54 5.03 6.73
C CYS A 81 7.39 5.39 7.68
N PRO A 82 6.49 4.44 8.00
CA PRO A 82 5.37 4.70 8.91
C PRO A 82 5.83 4.94 10.36
N ARG A 83 7.07 4.53 10.70
CA ARG A 83 7.63 4.69 12.05
C ARG A 83 8.30 6.03 12.30
N CYS A 84 9.05 6.55 11.33
CA CYS A 84 9.90 7.74 11.54
C CYS A 84 9.83 8.81 10.43
N GLY A 85 9.02 8.58 9.38
CA GLY A 85 8.93 9.53 8.27
C GLY A 85 10.13 9.55 7.32
N GLY A 86 11.13 8.69 7.51
CA GLY A 86 12.28 8.59 6.62
C GLY A 86 11.95 7.89 5.29
N MET A 87 12.78 8.09 4.26
CA MET A 87 12.61 7.37 2.99
C MET A 87 12.88 5.87 3.14
N MET A 88 12.11 5.08 2.41
CA MET A 88 12.24 3.62 2.36
C MET A 88 12.86 3.20 1.03
N LYS A 89 13.93 2.39 1.07
CA LYS A 89 14.52 1.78 -0.12
C LYS A 89 13.84 0.45 -0.40
N ARG A 90 13.54 0.18 -1.68
CA ARG A 90 13.10 -1.14 -2.13
C ARG A 90 14.27 -2.10 -2.04
N GLY A 91 14.07 -3.21 -1.34
CA GLY A 91 15.00 -4.33 -1.26
C GLY A 91 14.54 -5.50 -2.14
N GLU A 92 14.68 -6.70 -1.59
CA GLU A 92 14.34 -7.96 -2.26
C GLU A 92 12.85 -8.10 -2.61
N LEU A 93 12.57 -8.79 -3.72
CA LEU A 93 11.24 -9.31 -4.05
C LEU A 93 11.02 -10.55 -3.18
N LEU A 94 9.99 -10.53 -2.34
CA LEU A 94 9.67 -11.64 -1.44
C LEU A 94 8.73 -12.63 -2.12
N TYR A 95 7.67 -12.11 -2.73
CA TYR A 95 6.59 -12.92 -3.30
C TYR A 95 6.12 -12.31 -4.62
N LEU A 96 5.81 -13.18 -5.57
CA LEU A 96 5.20 -12.88 -6.86
C LEU A 96 4.10 -13.89 -7.11
N TRP A 97 2.91 -13.42 -7.44
CA TRP A 97 1.78 -14.28 -7.80
C TRP A 97 0.96 -13.66 -8.92
N ASP A 98 0.17 -14.50 -9.58
CA ASP A 98 -0.79 -14.14 -10.61
C ASP A 98 -2.20 -14.07 -10.04
#